data_AF-A0AA85BVV7-F1
#
_entry.id   AF-A0AA85BVV7-F1
#
_cell.length_a   1.000
_cell.length_b   1.000
_cell.length_c   1.000
_cell.angle_alpha   90.00
_cell.angle_beta   90.00
_cell.angle_gamma   90.00
#
_symmetry.space_group_name_H-M   'P 1'
#
loop_
_entity.id
_entity.type
_entity.pdbx_description
1 polymer ?
#
loop_
_entity_poly.entity_id
_entity_poly.type
_entity_poly.pdbx_seq_one_letter_code
_entity_poly.pdbx_strand_id
1 'polypeptide(L)'
;MRIKVRCFPTTSFFLPITRPMCRQILFFLSVLLVVLLLVLILSKFWRYSEFSEYEHSNVFWLWKDVILSPADSLWLKPVHLQYPKNIRFVINKSLETSGPLSHLLPLSSIPNLRQYISNINKVQYVKNEDLYGQLPTRDNFNSTRSSPKHVMIIQVHNRSIELSLLIESLRRTKGIETALIIFSHDFYSDELNNLIGSIRFTRTVQIFYPHSMQLFPNTFPGTDPRDCNSRIKPTEAMNIECLNARWPDTFQHYRESHFTQIKHHWLWKIEFVMNHFYPTKYYKGYFILLEEDHFVVEDILYMSEFISKKCLESFKN
;
A
#
# COMPACT_ATOMS: atom_id res chain seq x y z
N MET A 1 -19.61 2.32 -61.18
CA MET A 1 -20.17 3.59 -60.67
C MET A 1 -19.00 4.53 -60.34
N ARG A 2 -18.78 5.59 -61.11
CA ARG A 2 -17.66 6.55 -60.89
C ARG A 2 -18.16 7.73 -60.07
N ILE A 3 -17.49 8.07 -58.97
CA ILE A 3 -17.70 9.34 -58.26
C ILE A 3 -16.45 10.20 -58.47
N LYS A 4 -16.59 11.25 -59.30
CA LYS A 4 -15.59 12.30 -59.46
C LYS A 4 -15.73 13.29 -58.30
N VAL A 5 -14.69 13.44 -57.48
CA VAL A 5 -14.57 14.61 -56.60
C VAL A 5 -13.84 15.71 -57.38
N ARG A 6 -14.48 16.88 -57.54
CA ARG A 6 -13.86 18.06 -58.18
C ARG A 6 -12.88 18.71 -57.21
N CYS A 7 -11.64 18.93 -57.64
CA CYS A 7 -10.78 19.93 -57.00
C CYS A 7 -11.34 21.33 -57.30
N PHE A 8 -11.57 22.13 -56.26
CA PHE A 8 -11.87 23.55 -56.40
C PHE A 8 -10.56 24.36 -56.54
N PRO A 9 -10.53 25.40 -57.38
CA PRO A 9 -9.36 26.28 -57.47
C PRO A 9 -9.35 27.24 -56.27
N THR A 10 -8.24 27.27 -55.53
CA THR A 10 -7.99 28.30 -54.51
C THR A 10 -7.53 29.59 -55.19
N THR A 11 -8.41 30.59 -55.25
CA THR A 11 -8.10 31.93 -55.77
C THR A 11 -7.19 32.69 -54.82
N SER A 12 -5.96 32.96 -55.25
CA SER A 12 -4.95 33.69 -54.48
C SER A 12 -5.23 35.20 -54.46
N PHE A 13 -6.11 35.66 -53.58
CA PHE A 13 -6.31 37.09 -53.32
C PHE A 13 -5.12 37.69 -52.53
N PHE A 14 -4.03 38.01 -53.23
CA PHE A 14 -2.94 38.81 -52.69
C PHE A 14 -3.29 40.31 -52.78
N LEU A 15 -3.86 40.85 -51.69
CA LEU A 15 -3.84 42.29 -51.43
C LEU A 15 -2.40 42.72 -51.09
N PRO A 16 -1.89 43.85 -51.62
CA PRO A 16 -0.54 44.32 -51.33
C PRO A 16 -0.48 44.97 -49.94
N ILE A 17 -0.47 44.16 -48.88
CA ILE A 17 -0.22 44.63 -47.52
C ILE A 17 1.22 45.13 -47.47
N THR A 18 1.38 46.44 -47.34
CA THR A 18 2.71 47.06 -47.23
C THR A 18 3.47 46.48 -46.04
N ARG A 19 4.77 46.23 -46.19
CA ARG A 19 5.63 45.62 -45.15
C ARG A 19 5.44 46.16 -43.72
N PRO A 20 5.23 47.47 -43.46
CA PRO A 20 4.94 47.95 -42.09
C PRO A 20 3.62 47.44 -41.52
N MET A 21 2.53 47.39 -42.29
CA MET A 21 1.22 46.90 -41.80
C MET A 21 1.27 45.42 -41.44
N CYS A 22 1.95 44.60 -42.25
CA CYS A 22 2.08 43.17 -41.95
C CYS A 22 2.89 42.93 -40.66
N ARG A 23 3.94 43.73 -40.40
CA ARG A 23 4.66 43.71 -39.11
C ARG A 23 3.79 44.11 -37.92
N GLN A 24 2.98 45.16 -38.05
CA GLN A 24 2.05 45.56 -36.99
C GLN A 24 1.01 44.48 -36.72
N ILE A 25 0.42 43.88 -37.75
CA ILE A 25 -0.56 42.78 -37.61
C ILE A 25 0.09 41.56 -36.94
N LEU A 26 1.31 41.15 -37.34
CA LEU A 26 2.03 40.07 -36.67
C LEU A 26 2.34 40.40 -35.19
N PHE A 27 2.70 41.65 -34.89
CA PHE A 27 2.95 42.08 -33.52
C PHE A 27 1.68 41.99 -32.67
N PHE A 28 0.56 42.55 -33.15
CA PHE A 28 -0.74 42.45 -32.48
C PHE A 28 -1.20 40.99 -32.29
N LEU A 29 -1.02 40.13 -33.28
CA LEU A 29 -1.32 38.69 -33.17
C LEU A 29 -0.41 37.99 -32.15
N SER A 30 0.87 38.34 -32.07
CA SER A 30 1.79 37.77 -31.07
C SER A 30 1.46 38.24 -29.65
N VAL A 31 1.11 39.51 -29.47
CA VAL A 31 0.67 40.06 -28.18
C VAL A 31 -0.66 39.42 -27.77
N LEU A 32 -1.62 39.26 -28.68
CA LEU A 32 -2.88 38.59 -28.41
C LEU A 32 -2.68 37.11 -28.03
N LEU A 33 -1.76 36.39 -28.68
CA LEU A 33 -1.40 35.03 -28.33
C LEU A 33 -0.78 34.94 -26.92
N VAL A 34 0.13 35.86 -26.57
CA VAL A 34 0.74 35.94 -25.23
C VAL A 34 -0.31 36.25 -24.17
N VAL A 35 -1.24 37.18 -24.43
CA VAL A 35 -2.34 37.49 -23.51
C VAL A 35 -3.28 36.29 -23.35
N LEU A 36 -3.64 35.58 -24.42
CA LEU A 36 -4.45 34.35 -24.34
C LEU A 36 -3.73 33.23 -23.57
N LEU A 37 -2.42 33.06 -23.77
CA LEU A 37 -1.61 32.11 -23.01
C LEU A 37 -1.54 32.51 -21.52
N LEU A 38 -1.37 33.79 -21.21
CA LEU A 38 -1.41 34.28 -19.83
C LEU A 38 -2.78 34.08 -19.19
N VAL A 39 -3.87 34.33 -19.90
CA VAL A 39 -5.24 34.05 -19.41
C VAL A 39 -5.46 32.55 -19.22
N LEU A 40 -4.93 31.68 -20.10
CA LEU A 40 -4.98 30.22 -19.93
C LEU A 40 -4.11 29.71 -18.77
N ILE A 41 -2.96 30.34 -18.52
CA ILE A 41 -2.10 30.05 -17.36
C ILE A 41 -2.80 30.52 -16.08
N LEU A 42 -3.32 31.75 -16.03
CA LEU A 42 -4.00 32.32 -14.87
C LEU A 42 -5.32 31.61 -14.56
N SER A 43 -6.10 31.20 -15.55
CA SER A 43 -7.30 30.38 -15.33
C SER A 43 -6.97 28.95 -14.91
N LYS A 44 -5.87 28.35 -15.39
CA LYS A 44 -5.34 27.11 -14.81
C LYS A 44 -4.83 27.30 -13.37
N PHE A 45 -4.21 28.44 -13.07
CA PHE A 45 -3.72 28.77 -11.74
C PHE A 45 -4.87 29.03 -10.76
N TRP A 46 -5.94 29.70 -11.21
CA TRP A 46 -7.16 29.88 -10.43
C TRP A 46 -7.88 28.56 -10.22
N ARG A 47 -8.03 27.72 -11.27
CA ARG A 47 -8.58 26.36 -11.14
C ARG A 47 -7.70 25.42 -10.31
N TYR A 48 -6.42 25.75 -10.10
CA TYR A 48 -5.52 25.06 -9.18
C TYR A 48 -5.69 25.58 -7.74
N SER A 49 -5.81 26.89 -7.56
CA SER A 49 -6.13 27.54 -6.27
C SER A 49 -7.48 27.08 -5.70
N GLU A 50 -8.50 27.00 -6.56
CA GLU A 50 -9.86 26.59 -6.19
C GLU A 50 -9.95 25.07 -5.90
N PHE A 51 -9.02 24.27 -6.44
CA PHE A 51 -8.83 22.86 -6.06
C PHE A 51 -8.05 22.72 -4.74
N SER A 52 -7.11 23.64 -4.46
CA SER A 52 -6.26 23.61 -3.26
C SER A 52 -7.03 23.91 -1.97
N GLU A 53 -8.17 24.60 -2.02
CA GLU A 53 -9.02 24.87 -0.85
C GLU A 53 -9.99 23.72 -0.53
N TYR A 54 -10.28 22.83 -1.49
CA TYR A 54 -11.19 21.68 -1.31
C TYR A 54 -10.48 20.36 -0.96
N GLU A 55 -9.15 20.27 -1.05
CA GLU A 55 -8.38 19.08 -0.62
C GLU A 55 -7.95 19.07 0.86
N HIS A 56 -8.71 19.72 1.75
CA HIS A 56 -8.70 19.36 3.18
C HIS A 56 -9.42 18.03 3.46
N SER A 57 -9.06 16.99 2.69
CA SER A 57 -9.54 15.62 2.87
C SER A 57 -8.62 14.84 3.83
N ASN A 58 -9.23 14.00 4.67
CA ASN A 58 -8.57 13.26 5.76
C ASN A 58 -7.71 12.08 5.26
N VAL A 59 -6.85 12.29 4.26
CA VAL A 59 -5.93 11.28 3.70
C VAL A 59 -4.47 11.76 3.73
N PHE A 60 -4.21 13.07 3.78
CA PHE A 60 -2.84 13.61 3.72
C PHE A 60 -1.91 13.12 4.86
N TRP A 61 -2.47 12.81 6.02
CA TRP A 61 -1.72 12.21 7.15
C TRP A 61 -1.23 10.79 6.84
N LEU A 62 -1.98 10.01 6.04
CA LEU A 62 -1.62 8.66 5.61
C LEU A 62 -0.36 8.63 4.70
N TRP A 63 -0.03 9.77 4.08
CA TRP A 63 1.08 9.93 3.15
C TRP A 63 2.31 10.59 3.80
N LYS A 64 2.11 11.44 4.82
CA LYS A 64 3.15 12.29 5.38
C LYS A 64 4.25 11.51 6.11
N ASP A 65 3.88 10.44 6.80
CA ASP A 65 4.79 9.65 7.65
C ASP A 65 5.68 8.65 6.86
N VAL A 66 5.45 8.51 5.55
CA VAL A 66 6.24 7.62 4.67
C VAL A 66 7.61 8.21 4.31
N ILE A 67 7.79 9.53 4.41
CA ILE A 67 8.86 10.25 3.67
C ILE A 67 10.08 10.64 4.52
N LEU A 68 9.97 10.81 5.85
CA LEU A 68 11.03 11.49 6.64
C LEU A 68 11.43 10.79 7.96
N SER A 69 12.63 10.18 7.99
CA SER A 69 13.64 10.33 9.06
C SER A 69 14.85 9.37 8.88
N PRO A 70 16.10 9.86 8.76
CA PRO A 70 17.34 9.06 8.76
C PRO A 70 18.15 9.16 10.09
N ALA A 71 19.27 8.42 10.17
CA ALA A 71 20.23 8.30 11.30
C ALA A 71 19.74 7.48 12.53
N ASP A 72 20.57 6.68 13.22
CA ASP A 72 21.93 6.21 12.93
C ASP A 72 22.18 4.81 13.52
N SER A 73 23.25 4.14 13.08
CA SER A 73 23.59 2.74 13.42
C SER A 73 24.88 2.63 14.26
N LEU A 74 24.98 1.62 15.15
CA LEU A 74 26.04 0.58 15.12
C LEU A 74 25.99 -0.43 16.31
N TRP A 75 26.67 -1.56 16.08
CA TRP A 75 27.20 -2.57 17.03
C TRP A 75 26.43 -3.88 17.27
N LEU A 76 27.23 -4.95 17.43
CA LEU A 76 26.90 -6.38 17.30
C LEU A 76 27.65 -7.19 18.38
N LYS A 77 27.06 -8.30 18.88
CA LYS A 77 27.55 -9.70 18.73
C LYS A 77 26.74 -10.71 19.60
N PRO A 78 26.75 -12.03 19.26
CA PRO A 78 25.77 -13.00 19.77
C PRO A 78 26.27 -13.88 20.93
N VAL A 79 25.35 -14.57 21.62
CA VAL A 79 25.62 -15.61 22.64
C VAL A 79 24.79 -16.87 22.35
N HIS A 80 25.44 -18.03 22.39
CA HIS A 80 24.84 -19.35 22.12
C HIS A 80 24.09 -19.93 23.35
N LEU A 81 22.94 -20.59 23.12
CA LEU A 81 22.35 -21.56 24.06
C LEU A 81 21.79 -22.79 23.32
N GLN A 82 21.88 -23.96 23.98
CA GLN A 82 21.60 -25.29 23.40
C GLN A 82 20.21 -25.85 23.79
N TYR A 83 19.65 -26.69 22.91
CA TYR A 83 18.44 -27.51 23.12
C TYR A 83 18.81 -28.94 23.58
N PRO A 84 18.05 -29.57 24.49
CA PRO A 84 17.13 -30.68 24.11
C PRO A 84 15.88 -30.83 25.04
N LYS A 85 14.91 -31.77 24.88
CA LYS A 85 14.22 -32.48 23.77
C LYS A 85 13.00 -33.23 24.39
N ASN A 86 11.81 -33.20 23.79
CA ASN A 86 10.76 -34.26 23.76
C ASN A 86 9.47 -33.74 23.09
N ILE A 87 8.84 -34.52 22.21
CA ILE A 87 7.99 -33.97 21.13
C ILE A 87 6.49 -33.94 21.47
N ARG A 88 5.97 -32.71 21.63
CA ARG A 88 4.58 -32.27 21.47
C ARG A 88 4.53 -31.40 20.19
N PHE A 89 3.51 -30.54 19.95
CA PHE A 89 3.78 -29.33 19.14
C PHE A 89 4.70 -28.42 19.98
N VAL A 90 6.00 -28.70 19.92
CA VAL A 90 7.01 -27.91 20.61
C VAL A 90 7.15 -26.63 19.80
N ILE A 91 6.62 -25.54 20.35
CA ILE A 91 7.10 -24.20 20.01
C ILE A 91 8.58 -24.20 20.43
N ASN A 92 9.45 -24.60 19.51
CA ASN A 92 10.87 -24.36 19.65
C ASN A 92 11.00 -22.84 19.75
N LYS A 93 11.37 -22.38 20.94
CA LYS A 93 11.73 -20.99 21.23
C LYS A 93 13.05 -20.66 20.56
N SER A 94 13.14 -20.87 19.25
CA SER A 94 14.19 -20.36 18.38
C SER A 94 13.97 -18.86 18.35
N LEU A 95 14.64 -18.17 19.26
CA LEU A 95 14.59 -16.73 19.46
C LEU A 95 15.31 -15.99 18.33
N GLU A 96 14.91 -16.26 17.08
CA GLU A 96 15.44 -15.68 15.84
C GLU A 96 14.33 -15.50 14.79
N THR A 97 13.13 -15.06 15.20
CA THR A 97 12.14 -14.48 14.28
C THR A 97 11.30 -13.37 14.90
N SER A 98 12.00 -12.33 15.33
CA SER A 98 11.49 -10.97 15.18
C SER A 98 12.59 -10.15 14.51
N GLY A 99 12.23 -9.10 13.77
CA GLY A 99 13.24 -8.25 13.13
C GLY A 99 14.16 -7.60 14.18
N PRO A 100 15.33 -7.06 13.79
CA PRO A 100 16.42 -6.65 14.70
C PRO A 100 16.10 -5.58 15.77
N LEU A 101 14.83 -5.20 15.96
CA LEU A 101 14.39 -4.10 16.82
C LEU A 101 13.43 -4.50 17.97
N SER A 102 12.97 -5.76 18.04
CA SER A 102 12.03 -6.23 19.08
C SER A 102 12.64 -6.32 20.48
N HIS A 103 13.96 -6.57 20.55
CA HIS A 103 14.66 -6.89 21.80
C HIS A 103 15.11 -5.68 22.63
N LEU A 104 14.99 -4.46 22.10
CA LEU A 104 15.58 -3.25 22.71
C LEU A 104 14.58 -2.40 23.49
N LEU A 105 13.28 -2.66 23.36
CA LEU A 105 12.21 -1.88 23.99
C LEU A 105 11.05 -2.79 24.41
N PRO A 106 10.42 -2.57 25.58
CA PRO A 106 9.19 -3.27 25.92
C PRO A 106 8.07 -2.84 24.97
N LEU A 107 7.68 -3.74 24.06
CA LEU A 107 6.62 -3.52 23.06
C LEU A 107 5.21 -3.43 23.65
N SER A 108 5.05 -3.64 24.96
CA SER A 108 3.83 -3.30 25.71
C SER A 108 3.55 -1.79 25.76
N SER A 109 4.57 -0.95 25.52
CA SER A 109 4.44 0.50 25.43
C SER A 109 4.08 0.92 24.00
N ILE A 110 2.98 1.65 23.84
CA ILE A 110 2.48 2.12 22.53
C ILE A 110 3.54 2.92 21.73
N PRO A 111 4.26 3.90 22.31
CA PRO A 111 5.37 4.57 21.61
C PRO A 111 6.43 3.61 21.06
N ASN A 112 6.83 2.61 21.85
CA ASN A 112 7.83 1.61 21.46
C ASN A 112 7.30 0.73 20.31
N LEU A 113 6.04 0.31 20.39
CA LEU A 113 5.40 -0.50 19.35
C LEU A 113 5.23 0.28 18.04
N ARG A 114 4.86 1.57 18.10
CA ARG A 114 4.82 2.47 16.93
C ARG A 114 6.21 2.60 16.28
N GLN A 115 7.26 2.79 17.09
CA GLN A 115 8.64 2.85 16.61
C GLN A 115 9.10 1.53 15.98
N TYR A 116 8.75 0.39 16.59
CA TYR A 116 9.00 -0.94 16.05
C TYR A 116 8.35 -1.12 14.67
N ILE A 117 7.06 -0.83 14.55
CA ILE A 117 6.29 -0.96 13.30
C ILE A 117 6.85 -0.04 12.20
N SER A 118 7.15 1.21 12.52
CA SER A 118 7.79 2.16 11.59
C SER A 118 9.11 1.59 11.04
N ASN A 119 9.97 1.06 11.92
CA ASN A 119 11.25 0.50 11.52
C ASN A 119 11.13 -0.79 10.71
N ILE A 120 10.23 -1.72 11.06
CA ILE A 120 10.01 -2.95 10.28
C ILE A 120 9.53 -2.62 8.86
N ASN A 121 8.54 -1.73 8.73
CA ASN A 121 8.03 -1.28 7.43
C ASN A 121 9.10 -0.55 6.59
N LYS A 122 10.02 0.17 7.23
CA LYS A 122 11.12 0.86 6.56
C LYS A 122 12.23 -0.10 6.10
N VAL A 123 12.53 -1.13 6.90
CA VAL A 123 13.57 -2.13 6.57
C VAL A 123 13.11 -3.13 5.51
N GLN A 124 11.80 -3.46 5.48
CA GLN A 124 11.22 -4.39 4.49
C GLN A 124 11.92 -5.76 4.45
N TYR A 125 12.29 -6.28 5.63
CA TYR A 125 13.10 -7.49 5.76
C TYR A 125 12.42 -8.71 5.12
N VAL A 126 13.05 -9.25 4.08
CA VAL A 126 12.65 -10.50 3.42
C VAL A 126 13.34 -11.66 4.09
N LYS A 127 12.56 -12.62 4.59
CA LYS A 127 13.07 -13.86 5.18
C LYS A 127 13.30 -14.92 4.10
N ASN A 128 14.27 -15.81 4.35
CA ASN A 128 14.63 -16.97 3.51
C ASN A 128 15.26 -16.58 2.15
N GLU A 129 15.85 -15.39 2.04
CA GLU A 129 16.64 -15.01 0.85
C GLU A 129 17.90 -15.87 0.67
N ASP A 130 18.43 -16.44 1.76
CA ASP A 130 19.51 -17.42 1.77
C ASP A 130 19.14 -18.74 1.07
N LEU A 131 17.86 -19.14 1.14
CA LEU A 131 17.36 -20.37 0.52
C LEU A 131 16.87 -20.17 -0.90
N TYR A 132 16.25 -19.02 -1.19
CA TYR A 132 15.53 -18.79 -2.44
C TYR A 132 16.15 -17.74 -3.36
N GLY A 133 17.14 -16.98 -2.87
CA GLY A 133 17.82 -15.89 -3.58
C GLY A 133 17.24 -14.51 -3.24
N GLN A 134 18.10 -13.49 -3.28
CA GLN A 134 17.77 -12.11 -2.88
C GLN A 134 16.81 -11.39 -3.85
N LEU A 135 15.94 -10.56 -3.28
CA LEU A 135 15.05 -9.62 -3.96
C LEU A 135 15.59 -8.18 -3.89
N PRO A 136 15.02 -7.23 -4.66
CA PRO A 136 15.43 -5.83 -4.58
C PRO A 136 15.10 -5.24 -3.20
N THR A 137 16.07 -4.56 -2.62
CA THR A 137 16.00 -3.77 -1.38
C THR A 137 16.28 -2.30 -1.73
N ARG A 138 16.07 -1.38 -0.78
CA ARG A 138 16.39 0.04 -0.97
C ARG A 138 17.83 0.27 -1.42
N ASP A 139 18.77 -0.48 -0.84
CA ASP A 139 20.21 -0.20 -0.97
C ASP A 139 20.85 -0.93 -2.18
N ASN A 140 20.26 -2.04 -2.66
CA ASN A 140 20.73 -2.79 -3.84
C ASN A 140 19.85 -2.62 -5.09
N PHE A 141 18.85 -1.73 -5.07
CA PHE A 141 17.79 -1.61 -6.09
C PHE A 141 18.29 -1.48 -7.55
N ASN A 142 19.43 -0.82 -7.75
CA ASN A 142 20.01 -0.61 -9.08
C ASN A 142 20.79 -1.82 -9.61
N SER A 143 21.38 -2.64 -8.71
CA SER A 143 22.16 -3.84 -9.07
C SER A 143 21.30 -5.09 -9.18
N THR A 144 20.28 -5.22 -8.33
CA THR A 144 19.44 -6.42 -8.22
C THR A 144 18.09 -6.18 -8.89
N ARG A 145 17.89 -6.78 -10.08
CA ARG A 145 16.63 -6.73 -10.85
C ARG A 145 15.82 -8.04 -10.80
N SER A 146 16.00 -8.83 -9.76
CA SER A 146 15.18 -10.03 -9.52
C SER A 146 13.74 -9.63 -9.15
N SER A 147 12.81 -10.56 -9.34
CA SER A 147 11.43 -10.46 -8.88
C SER A 147 10.92 -11.84 -8.49
N PRO A 148 9.99 -11.97 -7.53
CA PRO A 148 9.30 -13.23 -7.29
C PRO A 148 8.46 -13.65 -8.52
N LYS A 149 8.14 -14.94 -8.65
CA LYS A 149 7.20 -15.40 -9.69
C LYS A 149 5.75 -15.08 -9.34
N HIS A 150 5.41 -15.21 -8.06
CA HIS A 150 4.08 -14.97 -7.51
C HIS A 150 4.18 -14.11 -6.26
N VAL A 151 3.23 -13.20 -6.08
CA VAL A 151 3.10 -12.41 -4.84
C VAL A 151 1.74 -12.68 -4.22
N MET A 152 1.74 -13.12 -2.97
CA MET A 152 0.54 -13.25 -2.14
C MET A 152 0.58 -12.19 -1.05
N ILE A 153 -0.51 -11.46 -0.85
CA ILE A 153 -0.68 -10.49 0.24
C ILE A 153 -1.80 -11.01 1.15
N ILE A 154 -1.44 -11.42 2.37
CA ILE A 154 -2.36 -11.99 3.36
C ILE A 154 -2.68 -10.90 4.38
N GLN A 155 -3.96 -10.57 4.56
CA GLN A 155 -4.41 -9.72 5.65
C GLN A 155 -4.54 -10.54 6.93
N VAL A 156 -3.81 -10.13 7.97
CA VAL A 156 -3.74 -10.78 9.28
C VAL A 156 -4.27 -9.83 10.34
N HIS A 157 -5.15 -10.34 11.20
CA HIS A 157 -5.65 -9.65 12.38
C HIS A 157 -5.13 -10.35 13.63
N ASN A 158 -5.90 -11.27 14.22
CA ASN A 158 -5.53 -11.93 15.48
C ASN A 158 -6.06 -13.37 15.60
N ARG A 159 -6.12 -14.12 14.49
CA ARG A 159 -6.62 -15.51 14.47
C ARG A 159 -5.50 -16.50 14.13
N SER A 160 -4.76 -16.91 15.15
CA SER A 160 -3.56 -17.76 14.99
C SER A 160 -3.86 -19.18 14.50
N ILE A 161 -5.01 -19.74 14.88
CA ILE A 161 -5.44 -21.09 14.46
C ILE A 161 -5.72 -21.09 12.96
N GLU A 162 -6.56 -20.17 12.49
CA GLU A 162 -6.91 -19.95 11.09
C GLU A 162 -5.65 -19.67 10.25
N LEU A 163 -4.79 -18.75 10.70
CA LEU A 163 -3.52 -18.46 10.02
C LEU A 163 -2.62 -19.71 9.91
N SER A 164 -2.63 -20.60 10.91
CA SER A 164 -1.86 -21.85 10.87
C SER A 164 -2.39 -22.84 9.82
N LEU A 165 -3.72 -22.88 9.62
CA LEU A 165 -4.36 -23.69 8.57
C LEU A 165 -4.04 -23.13 7.17
N LEU A 166 -4.07 -21.81 7.00
CA LEU A 166 -3.63 -21.14 5.77
C LEU A 166 -2.16 -21.48 5.47
N ILE A 167 -1.26 -21.33 6.44
CA ILE A 167 0.18 -21.63 6.29
C ILE A 167 0.42 -23.11 5.92
N GLU A 168 -0.32 -24.05 6.53
CA GLU A 168 -0.23 -25.47 6.19
C GLU A 168 -0.76 -25.78 4.78
N SER A 169 -1.79 -25.06 4.30
CA SER A 169 -2.26 -25.17 2.92
C SER A 169 -1.23 -24.62 1.91
N LEU A 170 -0.64 -23.45 2.20
CA LEU A 170 0.41 -22.83 1.41
C LEU A 170 1.67 -23.70 1.32
N ARG A 171 2.03 -24.42 2.39
CA ARG A 171 3.15 -25.36 2.41
C ARG A 171 2.99 -26.51 1.41
N ARG A 172 1.76 -26.83 1.00
CA ARG A 172 1.41 -27.88 0.03
C ARG A 172 1.26 -27.35 -1.39
N THR A 173 1.22 -26.03 -1.58
CA THR A 173 1.12 -25.40 -2.91
C THR A 173 2.35 -25.68 -3.76
N LYS A 174 2.15 -26.15 -4.98
CA LYS A 174 3.21 -26.50 -5.93
C LYS A 174 3.82 -25.23 -6.52
N GLY A 175 5.15 -25.10 -6.47
CA GLY A 175 5.88 -23.92 -6.96
C GLY A 175 6.01 -22.77 -5.93
N ILE A 176 5.51 -22.96 -4.70
CA ILE A 176 5.48 -21.93 -3.65
C ILE A 176 6.87 -21.41 -3.27
N GLU A 177 7.92 -22.20 -3.46
CA GLU A 177 9.31 -21.83 -3.19
C GLU A 177 9.80 -20.63 -4.02
N THR A 178 9.15 -20.36 -5.16
CA THR A 178 9.45 -19.21 -6.02
C THR A 178 8.57 -17.98 -5.76
N ALA A 179 7.63 -18.07 -4.84
CA ALA A 179 6.74 -16.98 -4.45
C ALA A 179 7.39 -16.02 -3.43
N LEU A 180 6.67 -14.93 -3.17
CA LEU A 180 6.85 -14.05 -2.03
C LEU A 180 5.50 -13.93 -1.31
N ILE A 181 5.47 -14.25 -0.02
CA ILE A 181 4.28 -14.13 0.81
C ILE A 181 4.45 -12.95 1.78
N ILE A 182 3.55 -11.98 1.68
CA ILE A 182 3.56 -10.75 2.47
C ILE A 182 2.41 -10.84 3.47
N PHE A 183 2.73 -11.01 4.76
CA PHE A 183 1.77 -10.96 5.84
C PHE A 183 1.61 -9.51 6.28
N SER A 184 0.40 -8.98 6.16
CA SER A 184 0.05 -7.60 6.50
C SER A 184 -0.79 -7.61 7.76
N HIS A 185 -0.24 -7.07 8.85
CA HIS A 185 -0.82 -7.11 10.19
C HIS A 185 -1.43 -5.77 10.57
N ASP A 186 -2.61 -5.75 11.19
CA ASP A 186 -3.08 -4.58 11.96
C ASP A 186 -3.02 -4.80 13.48
N PHE A 187 -2.60 -5.97 13.92
CA PHE A 187 -2.35 -6.28 15.32
C PHE A 187 -0.99 -6.99 15.48
N TYR A 188 -0.15 -6.46 16.36
CA TYR A 188 1.09 -7.10 16.79
C TYR A 188 0.77 -8.18 17.82
N SER A 189 1.18 -9.41 17.52
CA SER A 189 1.11 -10.56 18.43
C SER A 189 2.36 -11.40 18.28
N ASP A 190 3.06 -11.66 19.38
CA ASP A 190 4.24 -12.54 19.37
C ASP A 190 3.90 -13.96 18.89
N GLU A 191 2.67 -14.44 19.11
CA GLU A 191 2.22 -15.74 18.63
C GLU A 191 2.18 -15.80 17.10
N LEU A 192 1.54 -14.81 16.46
CA LEU A 192 1.48 -14.70 14.99
C LEU A 192 2.87 -14.49 14.39
N ASN A 193 3.68 -13.63 15.02
CA ASN A 193 5.03 -13.31 14.57
C ASN A 193 5.94 -14.55 14.61
N ASN A 194 5.82 -15.39 15.64
CA ASN A 194 6.55 -16.65 15.75
C ASN A 194 6.00 -17.72 14.78
N LEU A 195 4.68 -17.76 14.53
CA LEU A 195 4.07 -18.67 13.57
C LEU A 195 4.57 -18.40 12.14
N ILE A 196 4.47 -17.15 11.67
CA ILE A 196 5.04 -16.71 10.37
C ILE A 196 6.57 -16.84 10.40
N GLY A 197 7.17 -16.56 11.56
CA GLY A 197 8.58 -16.77 11.84
C GLY A 197 9.04 -18.22 11.67
N SER A 198 8.17 -19.22 11.81
CA SER A 198 8.55 -20.61 11.58
C SER A 198 8.71 -20.98 10.08
N ILE A 199 8.17 -20.17 9.16
CA ILE A 199 8.08 -20.51 7.73
C ILE A 199 9.47 -20.60 7.09
N ARG A 200 9.74 -21.74 6.43
CA ARG A 200 11.00 -22.03 5.70
C ARG A 200 10.81 -22.52 4.25
N PHE A 201 9.57 -22.64 3.76
CA PHE A 201 9.26 -23.21 2.44
C PHE A 201 9.14 -22.18 1.29
N THR A 202 9.25 -20.89 1.61
CA THR A 202 9.16 -19.77 0.65
C THR A 202 9.74 -18.50 1.26
N ARG A 203 9.86 -17.41 0.49
CA ARG A 203 10.19 -16.09 1.05
C ARG A 203 8.99 -15.49 1.76
N THR A 204 9.21 -14.95 2.96
CA THR A 204 8.15 -14.29 3.73
C THR A 204 8.57 -12.90 4.20
N VAL A 205 7.61 -11.99 4.28
CA VAL A 205 7.77 -10.63 4.82
C VAL A 205 6.60 -10.37 5.77
N GLN A 206 6.86 -9.63 6.85
CA GLN A 206 5.83 -9.08 7.72
C GLN A 206 5.83 -7.56 7.60
N ILE A 207 4.68 -6.97 7.28
CA ILE A 207 4.43 -5.53 7.26
C ILE A 207 3.30 -5.23 8.24
N PHE A 208 3.32 -4.06 8.87
CA PHE A 208 2.38 -3.71 9.94
C PHE A 208 1.66 -2.40 9.61
N TYR A 209 0.34 -2.43 9.52
CA TYR A 209 -0.51 -1.25 9.29
C TYR A 209 -0.27 -0.22 10.40
N PRO A 210 0.32 0.96 10.09
CA PRO A 210 0.88 1.87 11.10
C PRO A 210 -0.16 2.68 11.87
N HIS A 211 -1.46 2.47 11.58
CA HIS A 211 -2.56 3.27 12.10
C HIS A 211 -3.72 2.38 12.61
N SER A 212 -3.39 1.27 13.27
CA SER A 212 -4.38 0.38 13.88
C SER A 212 -4.86 0.86 15.25
N MET A 213 -5.99 0.31 15.71
CA MET A 213 -6.55 0.53 17.04
C MET A 213 -5.59 0.19 18.17
N GLN A 214 -4.75 -0.84 18.00
CA GLN A 214 -3.73 -1.22 18.99
C GLN A 214 -2.71 -0.08 19.21
N LEU A 215 -2.41 0.69 18.16
CA LEU A 215 -1.48 1.81 18.21
C LEU A 215 -2.14 3.12 18.63
N PHE A 216 -3.45 3.27 18.48
CA PHE A 216 -4.21 4.50 18.75
C PHE A 216 -5.47 4.22 19.59
N PRO A 217 -5.40 3.54 20.75
CA PRO A 217 -6.60 3.00 21.41
C PRO A 217 -7.65 4.06 21.78
N ASN A 218 -7.21 5.23 22.21
CA ASN A 218 -8.05 6.30 22.79
C ASN A 218 -8.10 7.57 21.92
N THR A 219 -7.76 7.47 20.63
CA THR A 219 -7.66 8.60 19.69
C THR A 219 -7.94 8.11 18.28
N PHE A 220 -8.48 8.92 17.38
CA PHE A 220 -8.57 8.54 15.96
C PHE A 220 -7.20 8.05 15.41
N PRO A 221 -7.13 6.94 14.66
CA PRO A 221 -8.22 6.09 14.16
C PRO A 221 -8.61 4.88 15.05
N GLY A 222 -8.24 4.84 16.33
CA GLY A 222 -8.96 3.99 17.29
C GLY A 222 -10.27 4.63 17.75
N THR A 223 -10.68 4.39 18.98
CA THR A 223 -11.92 4.94 19.56
C THR A 223 -11.57 6.16 20.42
N ASP A 224 -11.90 7.37 19.98
CA ASP A 224 -11.73 8.53 20.86
C ASP A 224 -12.83 8.50 21.95
N PRO A 225 -12.54 8.74 23.24
CA PRO A 225 -13.57 8.82 24.29
C PRO A 225 -14.64 9.89 24.04
N ARG A 226 -14.41 10.80 23.08
CA ARG A 226 -15.36 11.85 22.65
C ARG A 226 -16.11 11.50 21.36
N ASP A 227 -15.82 10.36 20.72
CA ASP A 227 -16.59 9.87 19.58
C ASP A 227 -18.06 9.65 20.00
N CYS A 228 -18.99 9.98 19.11
CA CYS A 228 -20.41 9.70 19.31
C CYS A 228 -20.65 8.18 19.39
N ASN A 229 -21.50 7.74 20.33
CA ASN A 229 -21.97 6.35 20.40
C ASN A 229 -22.61 5.94 19.07
N SER A 230 -22.28 4.76 18.53
CA SER A 230 -22.66 4.38 17.17
C SER A 230 -24.17 4.37 16.88
N ARG A 231 -25.01 4.25 17.92
CA ARG A 231 -26.48 4.22 17.79
C ARG A 231 -27.20 5.43 18.39
N ILE A 232 -26.49 6.47 18.79
CA ILE A 232 -27.13 7.70 19.25
C ILE A 232 -27.85 8.40 18.08
N LYS A 233 -29.00 9.02 18.33
CA LYS A 233 -29.72 9.76 17.29
C LYS A 233 -28.94 11.02 16.90
N PRO A 234 -28.89 11.43 15.62
CA PRO A 234 -28.14 12.62 15.23
C PRO A 234 -28.54 13.91 15.95
N THR A 235 -29.83 14.08 16.26
CA THR A 235 -30.32 15.23 17.05
C THR A 235 -29.75 15.25 18.48
N GLU A 236 -29.55 14.07 19.08
CA GLU A 236 -29.02 13.91 20.43
C GLU A 236 -27.49 14.03 20.44
N ALA A 237 -26.80 13.45 19.44
CA ALA A 237 -25.37 13.67 19.21
C ALA A 237 -25.02 15.16 19.04
N MET A 238 -25.84 15.92 18.30
CA MET A 238 -25.66 17.36 18.16
C MET A 238 -25.86 18.11 19.49
N ASN A 239 -26.81 17.69 20.32
CA ASN A 239 -27.06 18.29 21.64
C ASN A 239 -25.95 18.00 22.67
N ILE A 240 -25.28 16.84 22.54
CA ILE A 240 -24.16 16.42 23.40
C ILE A 240 -22.81 16.95 22.87
N GLU A 241 -22.79 17.46 21.63
CA GLU A 241 -21.60 17.99 20.95
C GLU A 241 -20.43 16.99 20.87
N CYS A 242 -20.73 15.70 20.69
CA CYS A 242 -19.71 14.66 20.49
C CYS A 242 -18.93 14.85 19.18
N LEU A 243 -17.68 14.38 19.16
CA LEU A 243 -16.61 14.80 18.22
C LEU A 243 -17.01 14.72 16.74
N ASN A 244 -17.72 13.65 16.37
CA ASN A 244 -18.16 13.38 15.01
C ASN A 244 -19.69 13.57 14.80
N ALA A 245 -20.39 14.32 15.67
CA ALA A 245 -21.84 14.51 15.63
C ALA A 245 -22.37 14.97 14.25
N ARG A 246 -21.58 15.77 13.53
CA ARG A 246 -21.91 16.29 12.19
C ARG A 246 -21.71 15.30 11.04
N TRP A 247 -21.15 14.12 11.30
CA TRP A 247 -20.76 13.13 10.29
C TRP A 247 -21.24 11.70 10.60
N PRO A 248 -22.56 11.48 10.75
CA PRO A 248 -23.11 10.13 10.73
C PRO A 248 -23.01 9.52 9.31
N ASP A 249 -23.22 8.21 9.20
CA ASP A 249 -23.35 7.52 7.92
C ASP A 249 -24.73 7.73 7.27
N THR A 250 -24.93 7.15 6.07
CA THR A 250 -26.19 7.21 5.32
C THR A 250 -27.39 6.64 6.10
N PHE A 251 -27.15 5.77 7.09
CA PHE A 251 -28.15 5.13 7.94
C PHE A 251 -28.28 5.79 9.32
N GLN A 252 -27.66 6.97 9.50
CA GLN A 252 -27.67 7.76 10.74
C GLN A 252 -26.94 7.11 11.92
N HIS A 253 -26.03 6.18 11.67
CA HIS A 253 -25.12 5.61 12.68
C HIS A 253 -23.79 6.37 12.74
N TYR A 254 -23.14 6.31 13.89
CA TYR A 254 -21.79 6.85 14.06
C TYR A 254 -20.72 5.77 13.99
N ARG A 255 -19.50 6.22 13.68
CA ARG A 255 -18.32 5.40 13.44
C ARG A 255 -18.02 4.42 14.59
N GLU A 256 -17.82 3.15 14.25
CA GLU A 256 -17.15 2.17 15.11
C GLU A 256 -15.75 1.84 14.56
N SER A 257 -14.73 1.97 15.41
CA SER A 257 -13.32 1.92 14.99
C SER A 257 -12.94 0.59 14.33
N HIS A 258 -13.39 -0.53 14.89
CA HIS A 258 -13.06 -1.88 14.42
C HIS A 258 -13.58 -2.17 13.00
N PHE A 259 -14.79 -1.72 12.64
CA PHE A 259 -15.26 -1.81 11.26
C PHE A 259 -14.43 -0.93 10.31
N THR A 260 -14.05 0.29 10.72
CA THR A 260 -13.23 1.17 9.87
C THR A 260 -11.81 0.64 9.64
N GLN A 261 -11.22 -0.02 10.64
CA GLN A 261 -9.85 -0.55 10.54
C GLN A 261 -9.70 -1.52 9.35
N ILE A 262 -10.66 -2.44 9.16
CA ILE A 262 -10.60 -3.45 8.10
C ILE A 262 -10.41 -2.78 6.73
N LYS A 263 -11.20 -1.74 6.43
CA LYS A 263 -11.12 -1.01 5.16
C LYS A 263 -9.83 -0.20 5.03
N HIS A 264 -9.39 0.47 6.10
CA HIS A 264 -8.15 1.26 6.06
C HIS A 264 -6.91 0.38 5.89
N HIS A 265 -6.81 -0.73 6.62
CA HIS A 265 -5.77 -1.74 6.47
C HIS A 265 -5.77 -2.31 5.04
N TRP A 266 -6.95 -2.63 4.50
CA TRP A 266 -7.07 -3.20 3.16
C TRP A 266 -6.54 -2.25 2.07
N LEU A 267 -6.85 -0.96 2.15
CA LEU A 267 -6.36 0.06 1.22
C LEU A 267 -4.86 0.32 1.40
N TRP A 268 -4.40 0.49 2.65
CA TRP A 268 -3.00 0.77 2.95
C TRP A 268 -2.07 -0.33 2.46
N LYS A 269 -2.40 -1.62 2.68
CA LYS A 269 -1.50 -2.73 2.33
C LYS A 269 -1.29 -2.84 0.82
N ILE A 270 -2.30 -2.51 0.02
CA ILE A 270 -2.23 -2.51 -1.44
C ILE A 270 -1.31 -1.39 -1.92
N GLU A 271 -1.55 -0.16 -1.46
CA GLU A 271 -0.72 1.00 -1.81
C GLU A 271 0.74 0.79 -1.40
N PHE A 272 0.97 0.32 -0.16
CA PHE A 272 2.29 0.03 0.36
C PHE A 272 3.04 -1.01 -0.49
N VAL A 273 2.41 -2.17 -0.76
CA VAL A 273 3.05 -3.28 -1.49
C VAL A 273 3.23 -2.99 -2.99
N MET A 274 2.38 -2.17 -3.61
CA MET A 274 2.50 -1.86 -5.04
C MET A 274 3.44 -0.69 -5.32
N ASN A 275 3.44 0.37 -4.51
CA ASN A 275 4.17 1.60 -4.80
C ASN A 275 5.43 1.82 -3.94
N HIS A 276 5.40 1.39 -2.68
CA HIS A 276 6.44 1.69 -1.67
C HIS A 276 7.35 0.51 -1.29
N PHE A 277 7.06 -0.69 -1.80
CA PHE A 277 7.75 -1.91 -1.42
C PHE A 277 8.81 -2.32 -2.47
N TYR A 278 10.08 -2.41 -2.06
CA TYR A 278 11.19 -2.69 -2.98
C TYR A 278 11.17 -4.13 -3.55
N PRO A 279 10.88 -5.20 -2.77
CA PRO A 279 10.92 -6.57 -3.29
C PRO A 279 9.93 -6.87 -4.43
N THR A 280 8.88 -6.07 -4.58
CA THR A 280 7.86 -6.15 -5.64
C THR A 280 8.05 -5.13 -6.76
N LYS A 281 9.07 -4.26 -6.69
CA LYS A 281 9.20 -3.09 -7.58
C LYS A 281 9.37 -3.43 -9.07
N TYR A 282 9.89 -4.61 -9.39
CA TYR A 282 10.00 -5.14 -10.75
C TYR A 282 8.96 -6.24 -11.07
N TYR A 283 8.03 -6.51 -10.14
CA TYR A 283 6.98 -7.49 -10.34
C TYR A 283 5.98 -7.03 -11.40
N LYS A 284 5.61 -7.95 -12.30
CA LYS A 284 4.68 -7.71 -13.41
C LYS A 284 3.52 -8.71 -13.49
N GLY A 285 3.44 -9.61 -12.50
CA GLY A 285 2.34 -10.56 -12.38
C GLY A 285 1.16 -9.97 -11.59
N TYR A 286 0.16 -10.81 -11.35
CA TYR A 286 -1.00 -10.45 -10.53
C TYR A 286 -0.72 -10.70 -9.05
N PHE A 287 -1.20 -9.80 -8.19
CA PHE A 287 -1.14 -9.97 -6.74
C PHE A 287 -2.34 -10.79 -6.29
N ILE A 288 -2.10 -11.89 -5.58
CA ILE A 288 -3.16 -12.71 -4.97
C ILE A 288 -3.43 -12.14 -3.58
N LEU A 289 -4.63 -11.60 -3.36
CA LEU A 289 -5.08 -11.08 -2.07
C LEU A 289 -5.79 -12.20 -1.30
N LEU A 290 -5.39 -12.43 -0.05
CA LEU A 290 -5.99 -13.42 0.86
C LEU A 290 -6.21 -12.80 2.25
N GLU A 291 -7.01 -13.49 3.07
CA GLU A 291 -7.19 -13.20 4.50
C GLU A 291 -6.72 -14.41 5.31
N GLU A 292 -6.45 -14.23 6.60
CA GLU A 292 -5.86 -15.23 7.51
C GLU A 292 -6.66 -16.55 7.64
N ASP A 293 -7.96 -16.53 7.30
CA ASP A 293 -8.89 -17.66 7.37
C ASP A 293 -9.22 -18.30 6.01
N HIS A 294 -8.54 -17.89 4.94
CA HIS A 294 -8.58 -18.63 3.69
C HIS A 294 -7.80 -19.96 3.79
N PHE A 295 -8.17 -20.91 2.92
CA PHE A 295 -7.42 -22.14 2.68
C PHE A 295 -7.18 -22.27 1.17
N VAL A 296 -5.94 -22.54 0.74
CA VAL A 296 -5.62 -22.63 -0.70
C VAL A 296 -5.49 -24.06 -1.20
N VAL A 297 -5.85 -24.27 -2.47
CA VAL A 297 -5.62 -25.53 -3.18
C VAL A 297 -4.17 -25.64 -3.69
N GLU A 298 -3.68 -26.87 -3.86
CA GLU A 298 -2.27 -27.12 -4.22
C GLU A 298 -1.81 -26.50 -5.54
N ASP A 299 -2.74 -26.25 -6.46
CA ASP A 299 -2.53 -25.77 -7.83
C ASP A 299 -2.90 -24.29 -8.03
N ILE A 300 -3.19 -23.54 -6.95
CA ILE A 300 -3.60 -22.12 -7.02
C ILE A 300 -2.65 -21.25 -7.88
N LEU A 301 -1.33 -21.50 -7.81
CA LEU A 301 -0.33 -20.77 -8.60
C LEU A 301 -0.39 -21.12 -10.09
N TYR A 302 -0.57 -22.40 -10.42
CA TYR A 302 -0.75 -22.86 -11.79
C TYR A 302 -2.04 -22.26 -12.41
N MET A 303 -3.14 -22.28 -11.66
CA MET A 303 -4.41 -21.70 -12.10
C MET A 303 -4.33 -20.18 -12.24
N SER A 304 -3.61 -19.49 -11.35
CA SER A 304 -3.33 -18.06 -11.48
C SER A 304 -2.58 -17.73 -12.78
N GLU A 305 -1.52 -18.47 -13.12
CA GLU A 305 -0.82 -18.28 -14.40
C GLU A 305 -1.70 -18.60 -15.62
N PHE A 306 -2.49 -19.67 -15.54
CA PHE A 306 -3.33 -20.11 -16.65
C PHE A 306 -4.40 -19.06 -16.98
N ILE A 307 -5.12 -18.58 -15.97
CA ILE A 307 -6.10 -17.49 -16.10
C ILE A 307 -5.41 -16.23 -16.63
N SER A 308 -4.25 -15.85 -16.06
CA SER A 308 -3.47 -14.68 -16.50
C SER A 308 -3.13 -14.72 -17.99
N LYS A 309 -2.67 -15.86 -18.50
CA LYS A 309 -2.36 -16.07 -19.92
C LYS A 309 -3.61 -15.96 -20.79
N LYS A 310 -4.71 -16.59 -20.38
CA LYS A 310 -5.99 -16.57 -21.13
C LYS A 310 -6.63 -15.18 -21.19
N CYS A 311 -6.58 -14.39 -20.11
CA CYS A 311 -7.02 -13.00 -20.13
C CYS A 311 -6.18 -12.17 -21.11
N LEU A 312 -4.85 -12.30 -21.09
CA LEU A 312 -3.95 -11.56 -22.00
C LEU A 312 -4.11 -11.96 -23.47
N GLU A 313 -4.51 -13.20 -23.76
CA GLU A 313 -4.90 -13.63 -25.12
C GLU A 313 -6.22 -12.97 -25.56
N SER A 314 -7.19 -12.85 -24.65
CA SER A 314 -8.50 -12.24 -24.94
C SER A 314 -8.46 -10.73 -25.23
N PHE A 315 -7.39 -10.02 -24.86
CA PHE A 315 -7.19 -8.60 -25.18
C PHE A 315 -6.41 -8.35 -26.48
N LYS A 316 -6.02 -9.40 -27.20
CA LYS A 316 -5.29 -9.31 -28.49
C LYS A 316 -6.16 -9.56 -29.72
N ASN A 317 -7.41 -9.96 -29.50
CA ASN A 317 -8.43 -10.23 -30.53
C ASN A 317 -9.52 -9.14 -30.48
#